data_AF-A0A1I7DXH0-F1
#
_entry.id   AF-A0A1I7DXH0-F1
#
_cell.length_a   1.000
_cell.length_b   1.000
_cell.length_c   1.000
_cell.angle_alpha   90.00
_cell.angle_beta   90.00
_cell.angle_gamma   90.00
#
_symmetry.space_group_name_H-M   'P 1'
#
loop_
_entity.id
_entity.type
_entity.pdbx_description
1 polymer ?
#
loop_
_entity_poly.entity_id
_entity_poly.type
_entity_poly.pdbx_seq_one_letter_code
_entity_poly.pdbx_strand_id
1 'polypeptide(L)'
;MTTDFIAKAEKSTEICRGIFGDQSKWIAADGYPGSLALCIIDSIFSTGSHYTSVINVVNEYREYRRAEGGDAEQDGAEELLATFADFGDSAAVWADKVVNNRKPAHTKKNAPLKAEVIRQAAEGLKKLGYTTREDLHRAYATDEHLTKLKKAWHNLPSQQSGVTYNYLLILAGFQSVKPDRMVIRFIEEHADLGGRRLTPKDAADLIKKVAELYPTQPQRLDHIIWRHVSGREVFREEEVEVTDGVRERTK
;
A
#
# COMPACT_ATOMS: atom_id res chain seq x y z
N MET A 1 -21.95 -14.08 20.60
CA MET A 1 -21.42 -14.68 19.35
C MET A 1 -21.95 -16.09 19.24
N THR A 2 -22.36 -16.54 18.05
CA THR A 2 -22.86 -17.91 17.83
C THR A 2 -21.68 -18.90 17.80
N THR A 3 -21.91 -20.15 18.19
CA THR A 3 -20.89 -21.22 18.14
C THR A 3 -20.31 -21.41 16.72
N ASP A 4 -21.17 -21.25 15.72
CA ASP A 4 -20.81 -21.28 14.29
C ASP A 4 -19.79 -20.18 13.91
N PHE A 5 -19.90 -18.98 14.49
CA PHE A 5 -18.94 -17.90 14.22
C PHE A 5 -17.55 -18.19 14.82
N ILE A 6 -17.51 -18.79 16.01
CA ILE A 6 -16.25 -19.14 16.69
C ILE A 6 -15.51 -20.22 15.89
N ALA A 7 -16.21 -21.27 15.46
CA ALA A 7 -15.63 -22.34 14.65
C ALA A 7 -15.02 -21.80 13.34
N LYS A 8 -15.70 -20.86 12.67
CA LYS A 8 -15.19 -20.18 11.47
C LYS A 8 -13.93 -19.36 11.73
N ALA A 9 -13.86 -18.68 12.88
CA ALA A 9 -12.68 -17.93 13.28
C ALA A 9 -11.50 -18.84 13.61
N GLU A 10 -11.73 -19.96 14.29
CA GLU A 10 -10.71 -20.98 14.57
C GLU A 10 -10.15 -21.57 13.27
N LYS A 11 -11.03 -21.92 12.33
CA LYS A 11 -10.60 -22.44 11.02
C LYS A 11 -9.78 -21.44 10.22
N SER A 12 -10.26 -20.20 10.14
CA SER A 12 -9.54 -19.11 9.49
C SER A 12 -8.19 -18.85 10.16
N THR A 13 -8.11 -19.02 11.48
CA THR A 13 -6.87 -18.91 12.25
C THR A 13 -5.86 -19.99 11.88
N GLU A 14 -6.28 -21.25 11.78
CA GLU A 14 -5.42 -22.35 11.34
C GLU A 14 -4.81 -22.07 9.96
N ILE A 15 -5.64 -21.60 9.02
CA ILE A 15 -5.20 -21.28 7.66
C ILE A 15 -4.23 -20.12 7.67
N CYS A 16 -4.55 -19.02 8.37
CA CYS A 16 -3.64 -17.88 8.49
C CYS A 16 -2.29 -18.28 9.12
N ARG A 17 -2.28 -19.14 10.14
CA ARG A 17 -1.03 -19.66 10.72
C ARG A 17 -0.25 -20.52 9.73
N GLY A 18 -0.93 -21.36 8.96
CA GLY A 18 -0.31 -22.21 7.95
C GLY A 18 0.34 -21.41 6.81
N ILE A 19 -0.27 -20.30 6.40
CA ILE A 19 0.25 -19.44 5.32
C ILE A 19 1.29 -18.44 5.84
N PHE A 20 1.03 -17.80 6.98
CA PHE A 20 1.78 -16.63 7.45
C PHE A 20 2.74 -16.90 8.60
N GLY A 21 2.73 -18.08 9.24
CA GLY A 21 3.79 -18.51 10.16
C GLY A 21 4.05 -17.57 11.35
N ASP A 22 5.28 -17.08 11.48
CA ASP A 22 5.69 -16.17 12.57
C ASP A 22 5.45 -14.69 12.18
N GLN A 23 4.70 -13.98 13.01
CA GLN A 23 4.34 -12.57 12.81
C GLN A 23 5.50 -11.61 12.98
N SER A 24 6.57 -12.03 13.68
CA SER A 24 7.78 -11.22 13.83
C SER A 24 8.46 -10.97 12.47
N LYS A 25 8.29 -11.92 11.54
CA LYS A 25 8.86 -11.90 10.19
C LYS A 25 8.01 -11.11 9.20
N TRP A 26 6.80 -10.69 9.58
CA TRP A 26 5.90 -9.97 8.68
C TRP A 26 6.47 -8.60 8.30
N ILE A 27 6.35 -8.26 7.03
CA ILE A 27 6.55 -6.88 6.58
C ILE A 27 5.53 -5.99 7.30
N ALA A 28 6.02 -4.95 7.95
CA ALA A 28 5.16 -4.06 8.71
C ALA A 28 4.24 -3.27 7.77
N ALA A 29 3.06 -2.91 8.27
CA ALA A 29 2.11 -2.03 7.57
C ALA A 29 2.53 -0.55 7.64
N ASP A 30 3.81 -0.26 7.91
CA ASP A 30 4.31 1.09 8.16
C ASP A 30 4.37 1.92 6.86
N GLY A 31 4.32 1.25 5.71
CA GLY A 31 4.28 1.88 4.39
C GLY A 31 5.48 2.80 4.19
N TYR A 32 5.21 4.07 3.88
CA TYR A 32 6.23 5.11 3.74
C TYR A 32 6.02 6.18 4.84
N PRO A 33 6.64 6.03 6.02
CA PRO A 33 6.29 6.80 7.21
C PRO A 33 6.60 8.29 7.14
N GLY A 34 7.46 8.73 6.20
CA GLY A 34 7.74 10.14 5.94
C GLY A 34 7.34 10.64 4.54
N SER A 35 6.94 9.74 3.63
CA SER A 35 6.82 10.09 2.21
C SER A 35 5.41 9.88 1.66
N LEU A 36 4.68 10.98 1.53
CA LEU A 36 3.41 10.97 0.81
C LEU A 36 3.63 10.76 -0.69
N ALA A 37 4.76 11.23 -1.24
CA ALA A 37 5.11 11.01 -2.64
C ALA A 37 5.20 9.51 -2.97
N LEU A 38 5.94 8.74 -2.17
CA LEU A 38 6.06 7.29 -2.36
C LEU A 38 4.72 6.56 -2.17
N CYS A 39 3.88 7.02 -1.22
CA CYS A 39 2.52 6.52 -1.08
C CYS A 39 1.69 6.71 -2.37
N ILE A 40 1.77 7.88 -3.01
CA ILE A 40 1.06 8.17 -4.26
C ILE A 40 1.60 7.31 -5.41
N ILE A 41 2.92 7.25 -5.59
CA ILE A 41 3.56 6.50 -6.68
C ILE A 41 3.21 5.01 -6.59
N ASP A 42 3.50 4.38 -5.45
CA ASP A 42 3.26 2.95 -5.24
C ASP A 42 1.77 2.62 -5.37
N SER A 43 0.89 3.44 -4.77
CA SER A 43 -0.55 3.18 -4.84
C SER A 43 -1.10 3.18 -6.27
N ILE A 44 -0.66 4.10 -7.14
CA ILE A 44 -1.08 4.12 -8.55
C ILE A 44 -0.44 2.97 -9.35
N PHE A 45 0.81 2.60 -9.05
CA PHE A 45 1.48 1.50 -9.72
C PHE A 45 0.97 0.11 -9.28
N SER A 46 0.33 0.01 -8.12
CA SER A 46 -0.12 -1.23 -7.47
C SER A 46 -1.09 -2.12 -8.27
N THR A 47 -1.77 -1.58 -9.28
CA THR A 47 -2.77 -2.29 -10.09
C THR A 47 -2.31 -2.54 -11.52
N GLY A 48 -2.45 -3.76 -12.06
CA GLY A 48 -2.07 -4.05 -13.46
C GLY A 48 -0.56 -4.02 -13.74
N SER A 49 0.26 -4.09 -12.69
CA SER A 49 1.72 -4.22 -12.75
C SER A 49 2.17 -5.40 -11.88
N HIS A 50 3.26 -6.06 -12.28
CA HIS A 50 3.96 -7.00 -11.40
C HIS A 50 4.62 -6.23 -10.26
N TYR A 51 4.67 -6.82 -9.06
CA TYR A 51 5.23 -6.16 -7.89
C TYR A 51 6.69 -5.73 -8.08
N THR A 52 7.51 -6.54 -8.73
CA THR A 52 8.91 -6.19 -9.11
C THR A 52 8.99 -4.92 -9.94
N SER A 53 8.04 -4.70 -10.86
CA SER A 53 7.96 -3.45 -11.64
C SER A 53 7.56 -2.25 -10.77
N VAL A 54 6.80 -2.45 -9.68
CA VAL A 54 6.43 -1.38 -8.75
C VAL A 54 7.64 -1.00 -7.90
N ILE A 55 8.38 -1.99 -7.39
CA ILE A 55 9.63 -1.77 -6.63
C ILE A 55 10.62 -0.97 -7.48
N ASN A 56 10.82 -1.36 -8.75
CA ASN A 56 11.73 -0.64 -9.64
C ASN A 56 11.31 0.83 -9.80
N VAL A 57 10.02 1.12 -10.02
CA VAL A 57 9.53 2.50 -10.12
C VAL A 57 9.80 3.31 -8.85
N VAL A 58 9.58 2.73 -7.68
CA VAL A 58 9.86 3.38 -6.39
C VAL A 58 11.35 3.64 -6.20
N ASN A 59 12.20 2.67 -6.57
CA ASN A 59 13.65 2.80 -6.46
C ASN A 59 14.21 3.84 -7.43
N GLU A 60 13.71 3.90 -8.66
CA GLU A 60 14.09 4.92 -9.65
C GLU A 60 13.73 6.32 -9.15
N TYR A 61 12.53 6.51 -8.55
CA TYR A 61 12.18 7.78 -7.92
C TYR A 61 13.15 8.15 -6.79
N ARG A 62 13.51 7.19 -5.92
CA ARG A 62 14.49 7.40 -4.84
C ARG A 62 15.86 7.79 -5.38
N GLU A 63 16.32 7.13 -6.43
CA GLU A 63 17.60 7.41 -7.08
C GLU A 63 17.61 8.79 -7.73
N TYR A 64 16.53 9.15 -8.43
CA TYR A 64 16.35 10.49 -8.99
C TYR A 64 16.44 11.56 -7.89
N ARG A 65 15.68 11.40 -6.80
CA ARG A 65 15.69 12.36 -5.69
C ARG A 65 17.06 12.49 -5.05
N ARG A 66 17.76 11.38 -4.86
CA ARG A 66 19.14 11.38 -4.34
C ARG A 66 20.10 12.12 -5.26
N ALA A 67 19.98 11.95 -6.58
CA ALA A 67 20.82 12.63 -7.57
C ALA A 67 20.61 14.15 -7.55
N GLU A 68 19.38 14.61 -7.30
CA GLU A 68 19.03 16.02 -7.14
C GLU A 68 19.31 16.58 -5.73
N GLY A 69 19.90 15.79 -4.83
CA GLY A 69 20.19 16.18 -3.45
C GLY A 69 18.96 16.27 -2.54
N GLY A 70 17.82 15.72 -2.96
CA GLY A 70 16.61 15.59 -2.15
C GLY A 70 16.50 14.25 -1.42
N ASP A 71 15.44 14.10 -0.63
CA ASP A 71 15.15 12.88 0.14
C ASP A 71 13.74 12.36 -0.17
N ALA A 72 13.66 11.32 -1.01
CA ALA A 72 12.41 10.67 -1.36
C ALA A 72 11.63 10.13 -0.15
N GLU A 73 12.29 9.82 0.97
CA GLU A 73 11.64 9.31 2.18
C GLU A 73 10.92 10.40 2.99
N GLN A 74 11.11 11.68 2.64
CA GLN A 74 10.44 12.84 3.25
C GLN A 74 9.56 13.61 2.27
N ASP A 75 9.51 13.18 1.01
CA ASP A 75 8.81 13.92 -0.03
C ASP A 75 7.27 13.92 0.15
N GLY A 76 6.71 15.12 0.07
CA GLY A 76 5.30 15.37 0.00
C GLY A 76 4.77 15.47 -1.43
N ALA A 77 3.51 15.91 -1.55
CA ALA A 77 2.89 16.18 -2.84
C ALA A 77 3.58 17.35 -3.58
N GLU A 78 4.15 18.32 -2.86
CA GLU A 78 4.83 19.46 -3.47
C GLU A 78 6.18 19.07 -4.07
N GLU A 79 6.97 18.31 -3.32
CA GLU A 79 8.25 17.77 -3.77
C GLU A 79 8.05 16.86 -5.00
N LEU A 80 7.01 16.02 -4.98
CA LEU A 80 6.65 15.21 -6.13
C LEU A 80 6.28 16.06 -7.34
N LEU A 81 5.44 17.08 -7.18
CA LEU A 81 5.06 17.98 -8.29
C LEU A 81 6.24 18.77 -8.83
N ALA A 82 7.19 19.17 -7.99
CA ALA A 82 8.42 19.83 -8.43
C ALA A 82 9.20 18.97 -9.44
N THR A 83 9.28 17.64 -9.20
CA THR A 83 9.94 16.72 -10.15
C THR A 83 9.25 16.68 -11.53
N PHE A 84 7.95 16.95 -11.62
CA PHE A 84 7.26 17.10 -12.91
C PHE A 84 7.54 18.46 -13.56
N ALA A 85 7.59 19.52 -12.74
CA ALA A 85 7.84 20.88 -13.20
C ALA A 85 9.20 21.04 -13.89
N ASP A 86 10.22 20.31 -13.43
CA ASP A 86 11.56 20.24 -14.06
C ASP A 86 11.51 19.83 -15.54
N PHE A 87 10.45 19.13 -15.94
CA PHE A 87 10.20 18.66 -17.30
C PHE A 87 9.00 19.33 -17.96
N GLY A 88 8.66 20.55 -17.54
CA GLY A 88 7.54 21.32 -18.08
C GLY A 88 6.19 20.63 -17.89
N ASP A 89 6.02 19.94 -16.75
CA ASP A 89 4.83 19.16 -16.39
C ASP A 89 4.50 17.99 -17.32
N SER A 90 5.44 17.58 -18.17
CA SER A 90 5.25 16.47 -19.10
C SER A 90 5.35 15.12 -18.39
N ALA A 91 4.19 14.50 -18.14
CA ALA A 91 4.14 13.14 -17.59
C ALA A 91 4.86 12.09 -18.44
N ALA A 92 4.94 12.30 -19.76
CA ALA A 92 5.68 11.41 -20.65
C ALA A 92 7.20 11.53 -20.46
N VAL A 93 7.72 12.74 -20.26
CA VAL A 93 9.15 12.96 -20.02
C VAL A 93 9.52 12.51 -18.61
N TRP A 94 8.68 12.82 -17.62
CA TRP A 94 8.86 12.35 -16.25
C TRP A 94 8.90 10.82 -16.17
N ALA A 95 8.01 10.14 -16.89
CA ALA A 95 8.00 8.67 -16.98
C ALA A 95 9.33 8.10 -17.48
N ASP A 96 9.99 8.77 -18.42
CA ASP A 96 11.25 8.31 -19.01
C ASP A 96 12.47 8.71 -18.17
N LYS A 97 12.43 9.87 -17.52
CA LYS A 97 13.59 10.48 -16.82
C LYS A 97 13.65 10.20 -15.33
N VAL A 98 12.51 9.94 -14.69
CA VAL A 98 12.42 9.82 -13.23
C VAL A 98 12.16 8.39 -12.78
N VAL A 99 11.29 7.65 -13.48
CA VAL A 99 10.87 6.30 -13.05
C VAL A 99 11.09 5.21 -14.09
N ASN A 100 11.64 5.57 -15.25
CA ASN A 100 11.91 4.67 -16.38
C ASN A 100 10.72 3.72 -16.70
N ASN A 101 9.49 4.25 -16.68
CA ASN A 101 8.29 3.43 -16.80
C ASN A 101 7.10 4.18 -17.46
N ARG A 102 6.73 3.75 -18.67
CA ARG A 102 5.62 4.30 -19.46
C ARG A 102 4.33 3.49 -19.37
N LYS A 103 4.05 2.81 -18.24
CA LYS A 103 2.84 1.99 -18.11
C LYS A 103 1.58 2.86 -18.27
N PRO A 104 0.62 2.49 -19.14
CA PRO A 104 -0.66 3.17 -19.22
C PRO A 104 -1.55 2.82 -18.02
N ALA A 105 -2.48 3.72 -17.69
CA ALA A 105 -3.46 3.52 -16.62
C ALA A 105 -4.51 2.44 -16.96
N HIS A 106 -4.71 2.12 -18.24
CA HIS A 106 -5.56 1.01 -18.72
C HIS A 106 -5.16 0.58 -20.15
N THR A 107 -5.70 -0.53 -20.64
CA THR A 107 -5.33 -1.13 -21.94
C THR A 107 -5.99 -0.52 -23.18
N LYS A 108 -7.00 0.35 -23.02
CA LYS A 108 -7.65 1.02 -24.16
C LYS A 108 -6.69 1.98 -24.88
N LYS A 109 -6.91 2.18 -26.19
CA LYS A 109 -6.15 3.14 -27.02
C LYS A 109 -6.20 4.55 -26.40
N ASN A 110 -5.08 5.26 -26.46
CA ASN A 110 -4.89 6.61 -25.91
C ASN A 110 -5.09 6.72 -24.38
N ALA A 111 -4.87 5.63 -23.64
CA ALA A 111 -4.84 5.68 -22.17
C ALA A 111 -3.79 6.68 -21.67
N PRO A 112 -4.10 7.49 -20.65
CA PRO A 112 -3.07 8.29 -19.98
C PRO A 112 -2.02 7.37 -19.34
N LEU A 113 -0.79 7.85 -19.23
CA LEU A 113 0.26 7.16 -18.48
C LEU A 113 -0.07 7.18 -16.99
N LYS A 114 0.39 6.17 -16.25
CA LYS A 114 0.33 6.20 -14.77
C LYS A 114 1.05 7.42 -14.19
N ALA A 115 2.12 7.89 -14.83
CA ALA A 115 2.78 9.15 -14.48
C ALA A 115 1.82 10.35 -14.51
N GLU A 116 0.91 10.42 -15.48
CA GLU A 116 -0.08 11.49 -15.55
C GLU A 116 -1.11 11.37 -14.41
N VAL A 117 -1.49 10.14 -14.07
CA VAL A 117 -2.39 9.88 -12.93
C VAL A 117 -1.72 10.26 -11.60
N ILE A 118 -0.41 10.00 -11.44
CA ILE A 118 0.38 10.40 -10.27
C ILE A 118 0.42 11.92 -10.14
N ARG A 119 0.71 12.63 -11.23
CA ARG A 119 0.72 14.10 -11.26
C ARG A 119 -0.64 14.67 -10.84
N GLN A 120 -1.74 14.18 -11.43
CA GLN A 120 -3.09 14.59 -11.08
C GLN A 120 -3.48 14.25 -9.63
N ALA A 121 -3.02 13.10 -9.11
CA ALA A 121 -3.23 12.73 -7.72
C ALA A 121 -2.53 13.72 -6.79
N ALA A 122 -1.24 14.01 -7.01
CA ALA A 122 -0.46 14.96 -6.22
C ALA A 122 -1.07 16.37 -6.27
N GLU A 123 -1.51 16.85 -7.45
CA GLU A 123 -2.26 18.10 -7.56
C GLU A 123 -3.56 18.10 -6.75
N GLY A 124 -4.31 16.99 -6.80
CA GLY A 124 -5.56 16.83 -6.06
C GLY A 124 -5.35 16.91 -4.56
N LEU A 125 -4.31 16.24 -4.04
CA LEU A 125 -3.93 16.32 -2.63
C LEU A 125 -3.47 17.73 -2.25
N LYS A 126 -2.61 18.36 -3.07
CA LYS A 126 -2.17 19.75 -2.86
C LYS A 126 -3.34 20.73 -2.81
N LYS A 127 -4.30 20.62 -3.73
CA LYS A 127 -5.53 21.45 -3.76
C LYS A 127 -6.40 21.29 -2.51
N LEU A 128 -6.34 20.13 -1.86
CA LEU A 128 -7.04 19.86 -0.60
C LEU A 128 -6.24 20.28 0.64
N GLY A 129 -4.99 20.74 0.47
CA GLY A 129 -4.09 21.07 1.57
C GLY A 129 -3.41 19.86 2.21
N TYR A 130 -3.39 18.71 1.53
CA TYR A 130 -2.78 17.48 2.03
C TYR A 130 -1.41 17.27 1.40
N THR A 131 -0.45 18.14 1.71
CA THR A 131 0.87 18.12 1.07
C THR A 131 1.84 17.15 1.74
N THR A 132 1.65 16.85 3.02
CA THR A 132 2.46 15.88 3.78
C THR A 132 1.60 14.71 4.26
N ARG A 133 2.27 13.62 4.69
CA ARG A 133 1.58 12.50 5.33
C ARG A 133 0.88 12.97 6.61
N GLU A 134 1.49 13.89 7.35
CA GLU A 134 0.97 14.46 8.59
C GLU A 134 -0.30 15.28 8.35
N ASP A 135 -0.40 16.01 7.23
CA ASP A 135 -1.65 16.68 6.83
C ASP A 135 -2.77 15.67 6.63
N LEU A 136 -2.45 14.54 5.97
CA LEU A 136 -3.42 13.49 5.72
C LEU A 136 -3.92 12.87 7.03
N HIS A 137 -3.03 12.64 8.01
CA HIS A 137 -3.39 12.16 9.35
C HIS A 137 -4.24 13.17 10.12
N ARG A 138 -3.90 14.46 10.07
CA ARG A 138 -4.72 15.53 10.67
C ARG A 138 -6.11 15.59 10.06
N ALA A 139 -6.21 15.49 8.73
CA ALA A 139 -7.50 15.45 8.04
C ALA A 139 -8.32 14.21 8.43
N TYR A 140 -7.68 13.05 8.57
CA TYR A 140 -8.33 11.81 8.96
C TYR A 140 -8.94 11.88 10.36
N ALA A 141 -8.28 12.57 11.29
CA ALA A 141 -8.82 12.81 12.64
C ALA A 141 -10.12 13.62 12.64
N THR A 142 -10.40 14.37 11.56
CA THR A 142 -11.65 15.14 11.39
C THR A 142 -12.69 14.43 10.52
N ASP A 143 -12.24 13.62 9.56
CA ASP A 143 -13.06 12.83 8.65
C ASP A 143 -12.35 11.51 8.35
N GLU A 144 -12.72 10.45 9.07
CA GLU A 144 -12.15 9.09 8.92
C GLU A 144 -12.38 8.49 7.51
N HIS A 145 -13.22 9.11 6.68
CA HIS A 145 -13.43 8.69 5.30
C HIS A 145 -12.67 9.55 4.29
N LEU A 146 -12.04 10.64 4.75
CA LEU A 146 -11.37 11.65 3.93
C LEU A 146 -12.20 11.91 2.66
N THR A 147 -13.50 12.19 2.85
CA THR A 147 -14.54 12.14 1.82
C THR A 147 -14.19 12.97 0.59
N LYS A 148 -13.58 14.15 0.81
CA LYS A 148 -13.10 15.03 -0.27
C LYS A 148 -11.96 14.39 -1.07
N LEU A 149 -10.98 13.80 -0.38
CA LEU A 149 -9.87 13.09 -1.03
C LEU A 149 -10.38 11.86 -1.76
N LYS A 150 -11.22 11.04 -1.13
CA LYS A 150 -11.81 9.86 -1.78
C LYS A 150 -12.52 10.24 -3.08
N LYS A 151 -13.33 11.30 -3.05
CA LYS A 151 -14.01 11.81 -4.25
C LYS A 151 -13.02 12.27 -5.32
N ALA A 152 -11.99 13.04 -4.95
CA ALA A 152 -10.96 13.49 -5.87
C ALA A 152 -10.21 12.31 -6.51
N TRP A 153 -9.83 11.33 -5.69
CA TRP A 153 -9.11 10.13 -6.12
C TRP A 153 -9.96 9.25 -7.04
N HIS A 154 -11.24 9.05 -6.74
CA HIS A 154 -12.14 8.27 -7.59
C HIS A 154 -12.35 8.88 -8.99
N ASN A 155 -12.16 10.19 -9.14
CA ASN A 155 -12.27 10.88 -10.43
C ASN A 155 -11.00 10.76 -11.28
N LEU A 156 -9.89 10.24 -10.73
CA LEU A 156 -8.67 10.01 -11.49
C LEU A 156 -8.86 8.88 -12.53
N PRO A 157 -8.16 8.93 -13.68
CA PRO A 157 -8.22 7.88 -14.69
C PRO A 157 -7.91 6.50 -14.09
N SER A 158 -8.79 5.53 -14.33
CA SER A 158 -8.70 4.15 -13.82
C SER A 158 -8.78 3.96 -12.28
N GLN A 159 -9.15 4.98 -11.52
CA GLN A 159 -9.15 4.89 -10.04
C GLN A 159 -10.55 4.81 -9.40
N GLN A 160 -11.62 4.70 -10.21
CA GLN A 160 -13.02 4.68 -9.74
C GLN A 160 -13.36 3.56 -8.76
N SER A 161 -12.63 2.44 -8.78
CA SER A 161 -12.88 1.31 -7.88
C SER A 161 -12.49 1.60 -6.42
N GLY A 162 -11.65 2.60 -6.18
CA GLY A 162 -11.13 2.95 -4.84
C GLY A 162 -10.06 1.99 -4.30
N VAL A 163 -9.62 0.99 -5.08
CA VAL A 163 -8.58 0.04 -4.64
C VAL A 163 -7.26 0.76 -4.33
N THR A 164 -6.81 1.63 -5.23
CA THR A 164 -5.58 2.41 -5.05
C THR A 164 -5.72 3.49 -3.98
N TYR A 165 -6.94 4.03 -3.78
CA TYR A 165 -7.22 4.94 -2.68
C TYR A 165 -7.04 4.25 -1.32
N ASN A 166 -7.63 3.06 -1.15
CA ASN A 166 -7.45 2.30 0.09
C ASN A 166 -5.97 1.96 0.30
N TYR A 167 -5.25 1.63 -0.78
CA TYR A 167 -3.84 1.32 -0.67
C TYR A 167 -2.97 2.54 -0.35
N LEU A 168 -3.29 3.72 -0.89
CA LEU A 168 -2.68 4.99 -0.45
C LEU A 168 -2.81 5.15 1.06
N LEU A 169 -4.00 4.87 1.63
CA LEU A 169 -4.21 4.99 3.06
C LEU A 169 -3.35 4.00 3.86
N ILE A 170 -3.29 2.73 3.42
CA ILE A 170 -2.42 1.73 4.04
C ILE A 170 -0.96 2.19 4.01
N LEU A 171 -0.48 2.66 2.85
CA LEU A 171 0.90 3.14 2.68
C LEU A 171 1.20 4.40 3.50
N ALA A 172 0.21 5.25 3.73
CA ALA A 172 0.33 6.41 4.62
C ALA A 172 0.25 6.04 6.11
N GLY A 173 0.09 4.75 6.44
CA GLY A 173 0.05 4.23 7.80
C GLY A 173 -1.34 4.25 8.45
N PHE A 174 -2.41 4.43 7.68
CA PHE A 174 -3.77 4.30 8.21
C PHE A 174 -4.12 2.83 8.43
N GLN A 175 -4.37 2.51 9.69
CA GLN A 175 -4.73 1.19 10.17
C GLN A 175 -6.23 0.95 9.93
N SER A 176 -6.65 0.67 8.69
CA SER A 176 -8.04 0.33 8.39
C SER A 176 -8.33 -1.15 8.65
N VAL A 177 -9.25 -1.47 9.58
CA VAL A 177 -9.83 -2.82 9.77
C VAL A 177 -11.02 -3.07 8.81
N LYS A 178 -11.17 -2.27 7.74
CA LYS A 178 -12.16 -2.58 6.70
C LYS A 178 -11.47 -3.41 5.62
N PRO A 179 -11.64 -4.74 5.63
CA PRO A 179 -11.04 -5.58 4.61
C PRO A 179 -11.56 -5.18 3.24
N ASP A 180 -10.64 -5.04 2.30
CA ASP A 180 -10.99 -4.81 0.92
C ASP A 180 -11.64 -6.07 0.30
N ARG A 181 -12.13 -5.95 -0.94
CA ARG A 181 -12.78 -7.09 -1.61
C ARG A 181 -11.87 -8.32 -1.74
N MET A 182 -10.55 -8.14 -1.82
CA MET A 182 -9.61 -9.26 -1.95
C MET A 182 -9.42 -9.98 -0.61
N VAL A 183 -9.29 -9.22 0.48
CA VAL A 183 -9.23 -9.79 1.84
C VAL A 183 -10.54 -10.47 2.21
N ILE A 184 -11.70 -9.84 1.91
CA ILE A 184 -13.01 -10.46 2.10
C ILE A 184 -13.08 -11.79 1.33
N ARG A 185 -12.65 -11.80 0.06
CA ARG A 185 -12.68 -13.00 -0.78
C ARG A 185 -11.76 -14.11 -0.24
N PHE A 186 -10.56 -13.77 0.23
CA PHE A 186 -9.67 -14.73 0.88
C PHE A 186 -10.35 -15.40 2.07
N ILE A 187 -11.02 -14.61 2.90
CA ILE A 187 -11.76 -15.13 4.05
C ILE A 187 -12.96 -15.96 3.60
N GLU A 188 -13.69 -15.53 2.56
CA GLU A 188 -14.80 -16.32 1.99
C GLU A 188 -14.32 -17.68 1.47
N GLU A 189 -13.15 -17.73 0.84
CA GLU A 189 -12.54 -18.96 0.29
C GLU A 189 -12.00 -19.90 1.37
N HIS A 190 -11.75 -19.41 2.58
CA HIS A 190 -11.03 -20.16 3.63
C HIS A 190 -11.83 -20.37 4.92
N ALA A 191 -12.86 -19.57 5.18
CA ALA A 191 -13.66 -19.65 6.41
C ALA A 191 -14.80 -20.70 6.35
N ASP A 192 -14.79 -21.62 5.38
CA ASP A 192 -15.84 -22.63 5.13
C ASP A 192 -17.26 -22.10 5.37
N LEU A 193 -17.62 -21.06 4.62
CA LEU A 193 -18.87 -20.34 4.83
C LEU A 193 -20.10 -21.06 4.26
N GLY A 194 -19.95 -22.29 3.77
CA GLY A 194 -21.04 -23.02 3.10
C GLY A 194 -21.61 -22.25 1.89
N GLY A 195 -20.78 -21.51 1.16
CA GLY A 195 -21.18 -20.68 0.01
C GLY A 195 -21.85 -19.35 0.37
N ARG A 196 -21.92 -19.00 1.66
CA ARG A 196 -22.50 -17.74 2.13
C ARG A 196 -21.50 -16.59 1.94
N ARG A 197 -21.97 -15.47 1.37
CA ARG A 197 -21.16 -14.24 1.24
C ARG A 197 -21.09 -13.48 2.55
N LEU A 198 -19.93 -12.91 2.86
CA LEU A 198 -19.76 -12.02 4.00
C LEU A 198 -20.16 -10.60 3.63
N THR A 199 -20.83 -9.91 4.55
CA THR A 199 -20.86 -8.45 4.46
C THR A 199 -19.48 -7.90 4.86
N PRO A 200 -19.12 -6.68 4.46
CA PRO A 200 -17.87 -6.04 4.91
C PRO A 200 -17.75 -5.98 6.44
N LYS A 201 -18.88 -5.88 7.15
CA LYS A 201 -18.91 -5.91 8.61
C LYS A 201 -18.59 -7.30 9.15
N ASP A 202 -19.21 -8.34 8.60
CA ASP A 202 -18.95 -9.72 9.04
C ASP A 202 -17.50 -10.13 8.79
N ALA A 203 -16.92 -9.71 7.67
CA ALA A 203 -15.51 -9.93 7.37
C ALA A 203 -14.59 -9.19 8.35
N ALA A 204 -14.88 -7.92 8.66
CA ALA A 204 -14.11 -7.16 9.65
C ALA A 204 -14.18 -7.81 11.04
N ASP A 205 -15.37 -8.27 11.46
CA ASP A 205 -15.55 -8.93 12.75
C ASP A 205 -14.83 -10.28 12.80
N LEU A 206 -14.81 -11.02 11.68
CA LEU A 206 -14.07 -12.28 11.57
C LEU A 206 -12.56 -12.05 11.62
N ILE A 207 -12.01 -11.04 10.92
CA ILE A 207 -10.58 -10.67 11.01
C ILE A 207 -10.18 -10.31 12.42
N LYS A 208 -11.00 -9.48 13.10
CA LYS A 208 -10.74 -9.15 14.51
C LYS A 208 -10.66 -10.41 15.35
N LYS A 209 -11.56 -11.35 15.14
CA LYS A 209 -11.56 -12.60 15.91
C LYS A 209 -10.36 -13.48 15.60
N VAL A 210 -9.94 -13.57 14.34
CA VAL A 210 -8.71 -14.28 13.95
C VAL A 210 -7.49 -13.63 14.59
N ALA A 211 -7.42 -12.29 14.61
CA ALA A 211 -6.31 -11.58 15.21
C ALA A 211 -6.23 -11.73 16.75
N GLU A 212 -7.37 -11.89 17.42
CA GLU A 212 -7.42 -12.29 18.83
C GLU A 212 -6.85 -13.70 19.05
N LEU A 213 -7.24 -14.66 18.20
CA LEU A 213 -6.81 -16.07 18.30
C LEU A 213 -5.37 -16.27 17.82
N TYR A 214 -4.88 -15.41 16.93
CA TYR A 214 -3.53 -15.38 16.40
C TYR A 214 -2.87 -14.06 16.82
N PRO A 215 -2.39 -13.96 18.07
CA PRO A 215 -2.27 -12.72 18.85
C PRO A 215 -1.51 -11.63 18.09
N THR A 216 -2.26 -10.86 17.31
CA THR A 216 -1.78 -9.81 16.41
C THR A 216 -2.77 -8.67 16.37
N GLN A 217 -2.39 -7.59 15.72
CA GLN A 217 -3.34 -6.50 15.48
C GLN A 217 -4.18 -6.84 14.24
N PRO A 218 -5.52 -6.68 14.27
CA PRO A 218 -6.40 -6.95 13.13
C PRO A 218 -5.92 -6.31 11.83
N GLN A 219 -5.29 -5.14 11.91
CA GLN A 219 -4.75 -4.40 10.78
C GLN A 219 -3.46 -5.00 10.23
N ARG A 220 -2.59 -5.54 11.09
CA ARG A 220 -1.42 -6.30 10.67
C ARG A 220 -1.83 -7.58 9.94
N LEU A 221 -2.87 -8.25 10.43
CA LEU A 221 -3.43 -9.42 9.77
C LEU A 221 -4.06 -9.07 8.42
N ASP A 222 -4.90 -8.03 8.37
CA ASP A 222 -5.52 -7.52 7.14
C ASP A 222 -4.45 -7.19 6.08
N HIS A 223 -3.42 -6.44 6.49
CA HIS A 223 -2.30 -6.07 5.63
C HIS A 223 -1.57 -7.29 5.05
N ILE A 224 -1.31 -8.31 5.87
CA ILE A 224 -0.56 -9.49 5.44
C ILE A 224 -1.39 -10.41 4.55
N ILE A 225 -2.68 -10.58 4.83
CA ILE A 225 -3.62 -11.25 3.92
C ILE A 225 -3.62 -10.51 2.58
N TRP A 226 -3.72 -9.18 2.60
CA TRP A 226 -3.70 -8.35 1.41
C TRP A 226 -2.41 -8.51 0.60
N ARG A 227 -1.24 -8.48 1.25
CA ARG A 227 0.06 -8.69 0.57
C ARG A 227 0.09 -10.05 -0.11
N HIS A 228 -0.36 -11.10 0.57
CA HIS A 228 -0.43 -12.45 0.02
C HIS A 228 -1.36 -12.54 -1.21
N VAL A 229 -2.61 -12.11 -1.10
CA VAL A 229 -3.60 -12.24 -2.21
C VAL A 229 -3.28 -11.33 -3.39
N SER A 230 -2.46 -10.31 -3.16
CA SER A 230 -2.01 -9.39 -4.21
C SER A 230 -0.63 -9.74 -4.77
N GLY A 231 -0.05 -10.89 -4.38
CA GLY A 231 1.21 -11.42 -4.91
C GLY A 231 2.46 -10.66 -4.45
N ARG A 232 2.41 -10.02 -3.28
CA ARG A 232 3.54 -9.31 -2.67
C ARG A 232 4.22 -10.20 -1.63
N GLU A 233 5.50 -9.96 -1.40
CA GLU A 233 6.26 -10.62 -0.34
C GLU A 233 5.60 -10.40 1.01
N VAL A 234 5.47 -11.44 1.81
CA VAL A 234 4.84 -11.38 3.13
C VAL A 234 5.88 -11.21 4.23
N PHE A 235 7.07 -11.74 4.00
CA PHE A 235 8.14 -11.85 4.99
C PHE A 235 9.27 -10.88 4.66
N ARG A 236 9.91 -10.32 5.70
CA ARG A 236 11.15 -9.56 5.55
C ARG A 236 12.26 -10.49 5.06
N GLU A 237 13.14 -10.01 4.19
CA GLU A 237 14.41 -10.69 3.92
C GLU A 237 15.20 -10.77 5.24
N GLU A 238 15.79 -11.93 5.54
CA GLU A 238 16.64 -12.07 6.71
C GLU A 238 17.88 -11.18 6.50
N GLU A 239 18.05 -10.15 7.34
CA GLU A 239 19.33 -9.44 7.42
C GLU A 239 20.38 -10.48 7.79
N VAL A 240 21.28 -10.79 6.85
CA VAL A 240 22.45 -11.61 7.15
C VAL A 240 23.31 -10.77 8.09
N GLU A 241 23.30 -11.08 9.38
CA GLU A 241 24.28 -10.56 10.33
C GLU A 241 25.67 -10.95 9.80
N VAL A 242 26.37 -9.98 9.21
CA VAL A 242 27.79 -10.09 8.96
C VAL A 242 28.45 -10.04 10.34
N THR A 243 28.72 -11.22 10.89
CA THR A 243 29.57 -11.35 12.07
C THR A 243 30.98 -10.94 11.66
N ASP A 244 31.36 -9.71 12.00
CA ASP A 244 32.72 -9.21 11.83
C ASP A 244 33.68 -10.11 12.63
N GLY A 245 34.34 -11.01 11.89
CA GLY A 245 35.41 -11.85 12.40
C GLY A 245 36.58 -10.96 12.85
N VAL A 246 36.78 -10.93 14.16
CA VAL A 246 37.95 -10.37 14.85
C VAL A 246 39.23 -10.79 14.13
N ARG A 247 39.89 -9.85 13.44
CA ARG A 247 41.29 -10.03 13.04
C ARG A 247 42.17 -9.81 14.27
N GLU A 248 42.58 -10.90 14.89
CA GLU A 248 43.69 -10.93 15.83
C GLU A 248 44.95 -10.37 15.14
N ARG A 249 45.50 -9.30 15.74
CA ARG A 249 46.86 -8.88 15.48
C ARG A 249 47.79 -9.92 16.09
N THR A 250 48.61 -10.55 15.26
CA THR A 250 49.80 -11.22 15.76
C THR A 250 51.03 -10.44 15.27
N LYS A 251 51.91 -10.16 16.23
CA LYS A 251 53.15 -9.40 16.13
C LYS A 251 54.13 -10.00 15.14
#